data_AF-A0A8S1JBX8-F1
#
_entry.id   AF-A0A8S1JBX8-F1
#
_cell.length_a   1.000
_cell.length_b   1.000
_cell.length_c   1.000
_cell.angle_alpha   90.00
_cell.angle_beta   90.00
_cell.angle_gamma   90.00
#
_symmetry.space_group_name_H-M   'P 1'
#
loop_
_entity.id
_entity.type
_entity.pdbx_description
1 polymer ?
#
loop_
_entity_poly.entity_id
_entity_poly.type
_entity_poly.pdbx_seq_one_letter_code
_entity_poly.pdbx_strand_id
1 'polypeptide(L)'
;MSVVQHTVVHPQWEGHQRSPHNIALLKLARESTLPFPTRLTNHFELRTGQKLYVLGWGQGEDGPALGEAIFTTLKTEVQDLIDGSHCNRSTLWRGEMPQGMLCGLNHGQTASCIADSGSPLLLLDTPKLKVDIGNPRLDFLVGLNVDGAPCGTPRKPDIYIDLRANDKWIESEIGSWHASEEL
;
A
#
# COMPACT_ATOMS: atom_id res chain seq x y z
N MET A 1 19.17 -10.80 -11.44
CA MET A 1 18.54 -9.56 -10.94
C MET A 1 17.81 -8.92 -12.11
N SER A 2 16.52 -8.61 -11.96
CA SER A 2 15.81 -7.81 -12.97
C SER A 2 16.12 -6.34 -12.70
N VAL A 3 16.38 -5.58 -13.76
CA VAL A 3 16.63 -4.13 -13.69
C VAL A 3 15.38 -3.40 -14.17
N VAL A 4 15.13 -2.21 -13.64
CA VAL A 4 14.05 -1.36 -14.15
C VAL A 4 14.45 -0.84 -15.53
N GLN A 5 13.60 -1.09 -16.54
CA GLN A 5 13.78 -0.64 -17.91
C GLN A 5 13.12 0.71 -18.16
N HIS A 6 11.93 0.92 -17.60
CA HIS A 6 11.14 2.11 -17.82
C HIS A 6 10.39 2.49 -16.55
N THR A 7 10.12 3.78 -16.37
CA THR A 7 9.42 4.34 -15.22
C THR A 7 8.45 5.39 -15.72
N VAL A 8 7.20 5.32 -15.26
CA VAL A 8 6.18 6.33 -15.53
C VAL A 8 5.58 6.77 -14.21
N VAL A 9 5.58 8.08 -13.97
CA VAL A 9 4.91 8.71 -12.84
C VAL A 9 3.51 9.11 -13.29
N HIS A 10 2.51 8.96 -12.42
CA HIS A 10 1.14 9.36 -12.75
C HIS A 10 1.10 10.83 -13.19
N PRO A 11 0.49 11.17 -14.34
CA PRO A 11 0.55 12.53 -14.90
C PRO A 11 -0.19 13.58 -14.05
N GLN A 12 -1.15 13.14 -13.23
CA GLN A 12 -1.85 14.00 -12.26
C GLN A 12 -1.14 14.09 -10.89
N TRP A 13 0.10 13.61 -10.78
CA TRP A 13 0.92 13.87 -9.61
C TRP A 13 1.32 15.35 -9.56
N GLU A 14 0.98 16.05 -8.48
CA GLU A 14 1.27 17.49 -8.32
C GLU A 14 2.30 17.80 -7.20
N GLY A 15 3.01 16.80 -6.68
CA GLY A 15 4.01 17.00 -5.60
C GLY A 15 3.44 16.85 -4.19
N HIS A 16 2.15 16.53 -4.06
CA HIS A 16 1.49 16.34 -2.78
C HIS A 16 1.53 14.87 -2.35
N GLN A 17 2.23 14.58 -1.24
CA GLN A 17 2.39 13.21 -0.73
C GLN A 17 1.04 12.53 -0.43
N ARG A 18 0.05 13.30 0.00
CA ARG A 18 -1.29 12.82 0.34
C ARG A 18 -2.26 12.90 -0.85
N SER A 19 -1.77 12.60 -2.05
CA SER A 19 -2.56 12.57 -3.28
C SER A 19 -2.94 11.13 -3.63
N PRO A 20 -4.16 10.85 -4.13
CA PRO A 20 -4.50 9.54 -4.68
C PRO A 20 -3.64 9.20 -5.91
N HIS A 21 -3.03 10.19 -6.55
CA HIS A 21 -2.12 10.02 -7.70
C HIS A 21 -0.66 9.97 -7.27
N ASN A 22 -0.37 9.72 -5.99
CA ASN A 22 1.00 9.49 -5.49
C ASN A 22 1.53 8.11 -5.94
N ILE A 23 1.63 7.85 -7.23
CA ILE A 23 1.91 6.51 -7.77
C ILE A 23 2.79 6.58 -9.02
N ALA A 24 3.64 5.56 -9.16
CA ALA A 24 4.45 5.32 -10.35
C ALA A 24 4.43 3.83 -10.70
N LEU A 25 4.61 3.53 -11.98
CA LEU A 25 4.81 2.15 -12.46
C LEU A 25 6.25 1.98 -12.94
N LEU A 26 6.82 0.83 -12.58
CA LEU A 26 8.17 0.43 -12.95
C LEU A 26 8.08 -0.79 -13.86
N LYS A 27 8.49 -0.65 -15.12
CA LYS A 27 8.62 -1.78 -16.05
C LYS A 27 9.95 -2.47 -15.80
N LEU A 28 9.92 -3.76 -15.51
CA LEU A 28 11.12 -4.57 -15.40
C LEU A 28 11.64 -4.94 -16.80
N ALA A 29 12.95 -4.97 -16.98
CA ALA A 29 13.59 -5.39 -18.24
C ALA A 29 13.38 -6.88 -18.55
N ARG A 30 13.02 -7.67 -17.54
CA ARG A 30 12.65 -9.08 -17.64
C ARG A 30 11.53 -9.39 -16.67
N GLU A 31 10.60 -10.23 -17.09
CA GLU A 31 9.55 -10.75 -16.24
C GLU A 31 10.12 -11.40 -14.98
N SER A 32 9.43 -11.19 -13.86
CA SER A 32 9.75 -11.85 -12.61
C SER A 32 9.18 -13.26 -12.59
N THR A 33 9.98 -14.23 -12.15
CA THR A 33 9.50 -15.60 -11.91
C THR A 33 8.86 -15.77 -10.53
N LEU A 34 8.94 -14.74 -9.67
CA LEU A 34 8.36 -14.77 -8.34
C LEU A 34 6.84 -14.65 -8.40
N PRO A 35 6.09 -15.32 -7.50
CA PRO A 35 4.66 -15.10 -7.38
C PRO A 35 4.39 -13.68 -6.83
N PHE A 36 3.33 -13.05 -7.33
CA PHE A 36 2.90 -11.72 -6.92
C PHE A 36 1.38 -11.66 -6.74
N PRO A 37 0.88 -10.76 -5.87
CA PRO A 37 -0.55 -10.54 -5.66
C PRO A 37 -1.24 -10.02 -6.91
N THR A 38 -2.51 -10.40 -7.03
CA THR A 38 -3.39 -9.83 -8.06
C THR A 38 -3.79 -8.43 -7.62
N ARG A 39 -3.71 -7.45 -8.50
CA ARG A 39 -4.21 -6.10 -8.21
C ARG A 39 -5.72 -6.14 -7.99
N LEU A 40 -6.20 -5.55 -6.90
CA LEU A 40 -7.63 -5.40 -6.66
C LEU A 40 -8.23 -4.44 -7.68
N THR A 41 -9.32 -4.82 -8.32
CA THR A 41 -10.02 -3.98 -9.31
C THR A 41 -11.33 -3.46 -8.74
N ASN A 42 -11.92 -2.48 -9.44
CA ASN A 42 -13.22 -1.87 -9.10
C ASN A 42 -14.40 -2.85 -8.90
N HIS A 43 -14.27 -4.11 -9.31
CA HIS A 43 -15.33 -5.12 -9.15
C HIS A 43 -15.39 -5.74 -7.75
N PHE A 44 -14.41 -5.47 -6.90
CA PHE A 44 -14.37 -5.98 -5.54
C PHE A 44 -14.69 -4.90 -4.51
N GLU A 45 -15.64 -5.20 -3.62
CA GLU A 45 -16.02 -4.32 -2.52
C GLU A 45 -15.20 -4.63 -1.26
N LEU A 46 -14.42 -3.64 -0.81
CA LEU A 46 -13.79 -3.65 0.50
C LEU A 46 -14.81 -3.28 1.56
N ARG A 47 -14.79 -3.97 2.71
CA ARG A 47 -15.75 -3.76 3.80
C ARG A 47 -15.07 -3.20 5.05
N THR A 48 -15.69 -2.23 5.70
CA THR A 48 -15.25 -1.75 7.01
C THR A 48 -15.07 -2.91 8.00
N GLY A 49 -13.97 -2.91 8.75
CA GLY A 49 -13.56 -3.97 9.65
C GLY A 49 -12.81 -5.13 8.98
N GLN A 50 -12.63 -5.10 7.66
CA GLN A 50 -11.80 -6.05 6.95
C GLN A 50 -10.33 -5.85 7.31
N LYS A 51 -9.63 -6.96 7.57
CA LYS A 51 -8.22 -6.96 7.92
C LYS A 51 -7.36 -6.84 6.67
N LEU A 52 -6.57 -5.79 6.62
CA LEU A 52 -5.55 -5.56 5.62
C LEU A 52 -4.18 -5.71 6.27
N TYR A 53 -3.19 -6.04 5.46
CA TYR A 53 -1.84 -6.34 5.91
C TYR A 53 -0.88 -5.42 5.19
N VAL A 54 -0.08 -4.68 5.94
CA VAL A 54 1.01 -3.88 5.38
C VAL A 54 2.33 -4.53 5.71
N LEU A 55 3.24 -4.54 4.74
CA LEU A 55 4.57 -5.13 4.84
C LEU A 55 5.63 -4.06 4.57
N GLY A 56 6.69 -4.03 5.38
CA GLY A 56 7.78 -3.09 5.20
C GLY A 56 9.00 -3.42 6.05
N TRP A 57 10.09 -2.73 5.77
CA TRP A 57 11.33 -2.81 6.54
C TRP A 57 11.49 -1.63 7.51
N GLY A 58 10.48 -0.77 7.58
CA GLY A 58 10.43 0.41 8.42
C GLY A 58 10.86 0.16 9.87
N GLN A 59 11.25 1.24 10.54
CA GLN A 59 11.92 1.20 11.84
C GLN A 59 11.12 0.46 12.93
N GLY A 60 9.78 0.44 12.86
CA GLY A 60 8.92 -0.02 13.97
C GLY A 60 8.91 0.97 15.14
N GLU A 61 7.94 0.83 16.06
CA GLU A 61 7.75 1.79 17.16
C GLU A 61 8.92 1.83 18.16
N ASP A 62 9.62 0.70 18.36
CA ASP A 62 10.70 0.59 19.35
C ASP A 62 12.09 1.01 18.82
N GLY A 63 12.21 1.29 17.53
CA GLY A 63 13.51 1.47 16.88
C GLY A 63 14.38 0.21 16.89
N PRO A 64 15.51 0.21 16.15
CA PRO A 64 16.52 -0.84 16.33
C PRO A 64 17.14 -0.70 17.73
N ALA A 65 17.43 -1.83 18.38
CA ALA A 65 18.29 -1.78 19.56
C ALA A 65 19.67 -1.21 19.16
N LEU A 66 20.36 -0.54 20.09
CA LEU A 66 21.69 0.01 19.86
C LEU A 66 22.65 -1.10 19.34
N GLY A 67 23.04 -1.00 18.07
CA GLY A 67 23.92 -1.98 17.40
C GLY A 67 23.23 -3.00 16.49
N GLU A 68 21.90 -2.99 16.37
CA GLU A 68 21.20 -3.80 15.37
C GLU A 68 21.20 -3.15 13.99
N ALA A 69 21.32 -3.98 12.94
CA ALA A 69 21.16 -3.53 11.58
C ALA A 69 19.69 -3.10 11.35
N ILE A 70 19.50 -1.85 10.96
CA ILE A 70 18.18 -1.32 10.60
C ILE A 70 17.79 -1.92 9.25
N PHE A 71 16.49 -2.17 9.04
CA PHE A 71 15.92 -2.59 7.74
C PHE A 71 16.27 -4.02 7.25
N THR A 72 16.75 -4.93 8.10
CA THR A 72 17.12 -6.29 7.65
C THR A 72 15.98 -7.30 7.68
N THR A 73 14.97 -7.07 8.51
CA THR A 73 13.85 -8.00 8.73
C THR A 73 12.57 -7.39 8.20
N LEU A 74 11.88 -8.11 7.32
CA LEU A 74 10.55 -7.72 6.86
C LEU A 74 9.56 -7.83 8.02
N LYS A 75 8.80 -6.77 8.25
CA LYS A 75 7.80 -6.67 9.31
C LYS A 75 6.41 -6.60 8.69
N THR A 76 5.43 -7.04 9.46
CA THR A 76 4.01 -7.06 9.08
C THR A 76 3.19 -6.39 10.15
N GLU A 77 2.23 -5.57 9.74
CA GLU A 77 1.22 -5.00 10.63
C GLU A 77 -0.18 -5.21 10.07
N VAL A 78 -1.13 -5.45 10.97
CA VAL A 78 -2.55 -5.59 10.63
C VAL A 78 -3.23 -4.23 10.77
N GLN A 79 -3.97 -3.87 9.74
CA GLN A 79 -4.71 -2.63 9.62
C GLN A 79 -6.18 -2.97 9.45
N ASP A 80 -7.02 -2.56 10.40
CA ASP A 80 -8.47 -2.70 10.25
C ASP A 80 -8.97 -1.56 9.33
N LEU A 81 -9.57 -1.92 8.19
CA LEU A 81 -10.12 -0.93 7.28
C LEU A 81 -11.25 -0.17 7.96
N ILE A 82 -11.15 1.16 8.03
CA ILE A 82 -12.20 2.02 8.55
C ILE A 82 -12.76 2.94 7.48
N ASP A 83 -14.04 3.27 7.61
CA ASP A 83 -14.72 4.17 6.69
C ASP A 83 -14.05 5.55 6.65
N GLY A 84 -13.90 6.12 5.44
CA GLY A 84 -13.25 7.42 5.24
C GLY A 84 -13.91 8.55 6.03
N SER A 85 -15.25 8.55 6.18
CA SER A 85 -15.96 9.53 7.00
C SER A 85 -15.67 9.37 8.49
N HIS A 86 -15.49 8.14 8.96
CA HIS A 86 -15.06 7.87 10.33
C HIS A 86 -13.63 8.37 10.53
N CYS A 87 -12.73 8.02 9.62
CA CYS A 87 -11.32 8.40 9.66
C CYS A 87 -11.15 9.93 9.59
N ASN A 88 -12.05 10.64 8.91
CA ASN A 88 -12.02 12.10 8.81
C ASN A 88 -12.66 12.86 9.99
N ARG A 89 -13.11 12.17 11.05
CA ARG A 89 -13.69 12.81 12.25
C ARG A 89 -12.69 13.73 12.96
N SER A 90 -13.21 14.67 13.76
CA SER A 90 -12.42 15.60 14.58
C SER A 90 -11.48 14.91 15.58
N THR A 91 -11.79 13.68 15.97
CA THR A 91 -10.95 12.87 16.87
C THR A 91 -9.76 12.22 16.17
N LEU A 92 -9.73 12.21 14.83
CA LEU A 92 -8.73 11.52 13.99
C LEU A 92 -8.07 12.52 13.01
N TRP A 93 -8.44 12.47 11.71
CA TRP A 93 -7.84 13.34 10.69
C TRP A 93 -8.37 14.78 10.67
N ARG A 94 -9.38 15.14 11.49
CA ARG A 94 -9.82 16.54 11.67
C ARG A 94 -10.23 17.26 10.37
N GLY A 95 -10.86 16.54 9.45
CA GLY A 95 -11.24 17.11 8.15
C GLY A 95 -10.11 17.07 7.10
N GLU A 96 -8.88 16.68 7.48
CA GLU A 96 -7.71 16.66 6.59
C GLU A 96 -7.50 15.32 5.88
N MET A 97 -8.45 14.37 5.97
CA MET A 97 -8.32 13.12 5.23
C MET A 97 -8.46 13.39 3.73
N PRO A 98 -7.48 13.00 2.90
CA PRO A 98 -7.56 13.20 1.46
C PRO A 98 -8.66 12.33 0.83
N GLN A 99 -9.27 12.84 -0.23
CA GLN A 99 -10.25 12.08 -1.00
C GLN A 99 -9.58 10.96 -1.81
N GLY A 100 -10.30 9.87 -2.04
CA GLY A 100 -9.81 8.75 -2.85
C GLY A 100 -8.71 7.91 -2.20
N MET A 101 -8.55 8.02 -0.88
CA MET A 101 -7.60 7.22 -0.09
C MET A 101 -8.33 6.27 0.86
N LEU A 102 -7.69 5.15 1.18
CA LEU A 102 -8.12 4.20 2.21
C LEU A 102 -7.55 4.60 3.56
N CYS A 103 -8.21 4.15 4.64
CA CYS A 103 -7.76 4.39 6.00
C CYS A 103 -7.70 3.08 6.79
N GLY A 104 -6.53 2.80 7.35
CA GLY A 104 -6.27 1.64 8.20
C GLY A 104 -6.07 2.07 9.65
N LEU A 105 -6.70 1.35 10.57
CA LEU A 105 -6.48 1.53 12.00
C LEU A 105 -5.72 0.33 12.55
N ASN A 106 -4.50 0.56 13.02
CA ASN A 106 -3.74 -0.45 13.76
C ASN A 106 -4.18 -0.54 15.22
N HIS A 107 -3.73 -1.59 15.90
CA HIS A 107 -4.03 -1.84 17.31
C HIS A 107 -3.51 -0.74 18.25
N GLY A 108 -2.36 -0.13 17.91
CA GLY A 108 -1.78 0.99 18.66
C GLY A 108 -2.60 2.29 18.56
N GLN A 109 -3.48 2.39 17.57
CA GLN A 109 -4.19 3.61 17.19
C GLN A 109 -3.23 4.79 16.97
N THR A 110 -2.07 4.50 16.41
CA THR A 110 -0.94 5.40 16.15
C THR A 110 -0.58 5.32 14.68
N ALA A 111 0.05 6.36 14.13
CA ALA A 111 0.62 6.28 12.79
C ALA A 111 1.73 5.22 12.76
N SER A 112 1.69 4.30 11.80
CA SER A 112 2.62 3.18 11.73
C SER A 112 4.05 3.60 11.43
N CYS A 113 4.99 2.83 11.98
CA CYS A 113 6.42 2.89 11.67
C CYS A 113 6.90 1.70 10.82
N ILE A 114 5.99 0.80 10.46
CA ILE A 114 6.31 -0.50 9.86
C ILE A 114 6.44 -0.40 8.34
N ALA A 115 5.54 0.37 7.73
CA ALA A 115 5.46 0.52 6.30
C ALA A 115 6.47 1.56 5.79
N ASP A 116 7.15 1.24 4.70
CA ASP A 116 7.97 2.20 3.96
C ASP A 116 7.10 2.89 2.89
N SER A 117 7.54 4.01 2.35
CA SER A 117 6.83 4.68 1.26
C SER A 117 6.73 3.76 0.03
N GLY A 118 5.51 3.55 -0.48
CA GLY A 118 5.22 2.61 -1.57
C GLY A 118 5.02 1.15 -1.14
N SER A 119 5.10 0.82 0.16
CA SER A 119 4.82 -0.51 0.68
C SER A 119 3.41 -1.00 0.31
N PRO A 120 3.21 -2.30 0.03
CA PRO A 120 1.92 -2.82 -0.36
C PRO A 120 0.96 -2.91 0.83
N LEU A 121 -0.30 -2.53 0.59
CA LEU A 121 -1.45 -2.88 1.43
C LEU A 121 -2.15 -4.08 0.80
N LEU A 122 -2.15 -5.21 1.50
CA LEU A 122 -2.61 -6.49 0.99
C LEU A 122 -3.92 -6.91 1.67
N LEU A 123 -4.82 -7.46 0.86
CA LEU A 123 -5.90 -8.29 1.34
C LEU A 123 -5.53 -9.74 1.06
N LEU A 124 -5.26 -10.51 2.11
CA LEU A 124 -4.82 -11.89 1.95
C LEU A 124 -6.03 -12.80 1.67
N ASP A 125 -6.02 -13.52 0.55
CA ASP A 125 -7.03 -14.53 0.26
C ASP A 125 -6.59 -15.83 0.91
N THR A 126 -6.98 -15.99 2.17
CA THR A 126 -6.64 -17.18 2.93
C THR A 126 -7.84 -18.12 2.98
N PRO A 127 -7.78 -19.31 2.35
CA PRO A 127 -8.45 -20.45 2.94
C PRO A 127 -7.64 -20.79 4.20
N LYS A 128 -8.03 -20.24 5.36
CA LYS A 128 -7.59 -20.61 6.73
C LYS A 128 -6.44 -19.82 7.40
N LEU A 129 -6.47 -18.48 7.36
CA LEU A 129 -5.90 -17.60 8.41
C LEU A 129 -4.44 -17.85 8.85
N LYS A 130 -3.57 -18.37 7.98
CA LYS A 130 -2.15 -18.60 8.28
C LYS A 130 -1.28 -17.79 7.33
N VAL A 131 -0.81 -16.64 7.83
CA VAL A 131 0.04 -15.69 7.11
C VAL A 131 1.44 -16.27 6.80
N ASP A 132 1.86 -17.29 7.57
CA ASP A 132 3.18 -17.94 7.49
C ASP A 132 3.33 -18.95 6.34
N ILE A 133 2.23 -19.34 5.69
CA ILE A 133 2.21 -20.27 4.53
C ILE A 133 1.41 -19.73 3.34
N GLY A 134 1.20 -18.41 3.28
CA GLY A 134 0.37 -17.75 2.26
C GLY A 134 0.85 -18.01 0.82
N ASN A 135 -0.08 -17.93 -0.12
CA ASN A 135 0.22 -17.98 -1.55
C ASN A 135 -0.01 -16.59 -2.14
N PRO A 136 1.05 -15.84 -2.50
CA PRO A 136 0.89 -14.49 -3.04
C PRO A 136 -0.02 -14.43 -4.26
N ARG A 137 -0.20 -15.52 -5.03
CA ARG A 137 -1.10 -15.54 -6.18
C ARG A 137 -2.59 -15.45 -5.82
N LEU A 138 -2.94 -15.76 -4.58
CA LEU A 138 -4.30 -15.64 -4.08
C LEU A 138 -4.52 -14.25 -3.45
N ASP A 139 -3.46 -13.64 -2.93
CA ASP A 139 -3.55 -12.33 -2.29
C ASP A 139 -3.89 -11.21 -3.28
N PHE A 140 -4.53 -10.17 -2.75
CA PHE A 140 -4.87 -8.97 -3.49
C PHE A 140 -4.03 -7.78 -3.05
N LEU A 141 -3.43 -7.08 -4.00
CA LEU A 141 -2.83 -5.78 -3.78
C LEU A 141 -3.93 -4.71 -3.83
N VAL A 142 -4.21 -4.11 -2.70
CA VAL A 142 -5.33 -3.19 -2.49
C VAL A 142 -4.89 -1.74 -2.62
N GLY A 143 -3.76 -1.41 -2.02
CA GLY A 143 -3.30 -0.05 -1.87
C GLY A 143 -1.80 0.06 -1.71
N LEU A 144 -1.32 1.29 -1.65
CA LEU A 144 0.08 1.61 -1.39
C LEU A 144 0.19 2.55 -0.19
N ASN A 145 1.16 2.29 0.67
CA ASN A 145 1.52 3.19 1.75
C ASN A 145 2.09 4.49 1.18
N VAL A 146 1.66 5.61 1.76
CA VAL A 146 2.24 6.93 1.49
C VAL A 146 2.61 7.59 2.80
N ASP A 147 3.48 8.58 2.73
CA ASP A 147 3.81 9.40 3.90
C ASP A 147 2.53 10.04 4.48
N GLY A 148 2.17 9.58 5.68
CA GLY A 148 1.02 10.04 6.45
C GLY A 148 1.41 11.03 7.55
N ALA A 149 0.89 10.81 8.75
CA ALA A 149 1.34 11.56 9.92
C ALA A 149 2.73 11.06 10.37
N PRO A 150 3.50 11.86 11.12
CA PRO A 150 4.73 11.38 11.73
C PRO A 150 4.49 10.08 12.51
N CYS A 151 5.39 9.11 12.41
CA CYS A 151 5.23 7.83 13.10
C CYS A 151 4.95 8.02 14.60
N GLY A 152 4.09 7.15 15.15
CA GLY A 152 3.72 7.15 16.56
C GLY A 152 2.73 8.25 16.91
N THR A 153 2.29 9.08 15.95
CA THR A 153 1.31 10.13 16.21
C THR A 153 0.00 9.48 16.71
N PRO A 154 -0.45 9.77 17.94
CA PRO A 154 -1.66 9.16 18.47
C PRO A 154 -2.90 9.61 17.70
N ARG A 155 -3.86 8.70 17.54
CA ARG A 155 -5.15 8.94 16.86
C ARG A 155 -4.98 9.45 15.42
N LYS A 156 -3.90 9.05 14.76
CA LYS A 156 -3.69 9.27 13.32
C LYS A 156 -3.57 7.91 12.65
N PRO A 157 -4.70 7.31 12.26
CA PRO A 157 -4.68 6.06 11.50
C PRO A 157 -3.96 6.28 10.18
N ASP A 158 -3.33 5.23 9.66
CA ASP A 158 -2.59 5.27 8.41
C ASP A 158 -3.52 5.47 7.22
N ILE A 159 -3.00 6.14 6.19
CA ILE A 159 -3.71 6.36 4.94
C ILE A 159 -2.95 5.72 3.80
N TYR A 160 -3.71 5.16 2.86
CA TYR A 160 -3.16 4.42 1.73
C TYR A 160 -3.81 4.91 0.45
N ILE A 161 -3.06 4.92 -0.64
CA ILE A 161 -3.66 5.11 -1.96
C ILE A 161 -4.57 3.93 -2.24
N ASP A 162 -5.81 4.19 -2.61
CA ASP A 162 -6.68 3.17 -3.19
C ASP A 162 -6.25 2.92 -4.64
N LEU A 163 -5.73 1.74 -4.96
CA LEU A 163 -5.28 1.46 -6.33
C LEU A 163 -6.43 1.55 -7.35
N ARG A 164 -7.67 1.34 -6.88
CA ARG A 164 -8.88 1.46 -7.71
C ARG A 164 -9.08 2.87 -8.27
N ALA A 165 -8.60 3.90 -7.56
CA ALA A 165 -8.63 5.29 -8.04
C ALA A 165 -7.76 5.49 -9.29
N ASN A 166 -6.78 4.62 -9.52
CA ASN A 166 -5.84 4.70 -10.63
C ASN A 166 -6.01 3.54 -11.63
N ASP A 167 -7.10 2.75 -11.53
CA ASP A 167 -7.33 1.54 -12.35
C ASP A 167 -7.15 1.80 -13.85
N LYS A 168 -7.80 2.84 -14.38
CA LYS A 168 -7.76 3.14 -15.81
C LYS A 168 -6.38 3.54 -16.29
N TRP A 169 -5.66 4.32 -15.49
CA TRP A 169 -4.31 4.73 -15.83
C TRP A 169 -3.35 3.54 -15.82
N ILE A 170 -3.42 2.70 -14.79
CA ILE A 170 -2.59 1.50 -14.67
C ILE A 170 -2.79 0.56 -15.86
N GLU A 171 -4.04 0.25 -16.21
CA GLU A 171 -4.36 -0.62 -17.35
C GLU A 171 -3.91 -0.02 -18.69
N SER A 172 -4.04 1.30 -18.85
CA SER A 172 -3.59 2.00 -20.06
C SER A 172 -2.07 1.93 -20.25
N GLU A 173 -1.29 2.17 -19.20
CA GLU A 173 0.17 2.09 -19.25
C GLU A 173 0.63 0.67 -19.55
N ILE A 174 0.11 -0.32 -18.81
CA ILE A 174 0.44 -1.74 -19.02
C ILE A 174 0.08 -2.18 -20.44
N GLY A 175 -1.11 -1.81 -20.94
CA GLY A 175 -1.53 -2.12 -22.31
C GLY A 175 -0.60 -1.52 -23.37
N SER A 176 -0.14 -0.28 -23.16
CA SER A 176 0.81 0.37 -24.07
C SER A 176 2.17 -0.33 -24.12
N TRP A 177 2.62 -0.87 -22.98
CA TRP A 177 3.90 -1.58 -22.89
C TRP A 177 3.87 -2.91 -23.64
N HIS A 178 2.76 -3.64 -23.59
CA HIS A 178 2.60 -4.87 -24.36
C HIS A 178 2.52 -4.59 -25.86
N ALA A 179 1.75 -3.58 -26.27
CA ALA A 179 1.67 -3.19 -27.69
C ALA A 179 3.03 -2.78 -28.28
N SER A 180 3.91 -2.18 -27.47
CA SER A 180 5.27 -1.80 -27.89
C SER A 180 6.24 -2.97 -28.06
N GLU A 181 5.90 -4.16 -27.54
CA GLU A 181 6.74 -5.37 -27.63
C GLU A 181 6.36 -6.28 -28.80
N GLU A 182 5.17 -6.09 -29.38
CA GLU A 182 4.69 -6.83 -30.56
C GLU A 182 5.13 -6.21 -31.90
N LEU A 183 5.83 -5.07 -31.87
CA LEU A 183 6.38 -4.33 -33.01
C LEU A 183 7.89 -4.52 -33.13
#